data_AF-A0A7K1B745-F1
#
_entry.id   AF-A0A7K1B745-F1
#
_cell.length_a   1.000
_cell.length_b   1.000
_cell.length_c   1.000
_cell.angle_alpha   90.00
_cell.angle_beta   90.00
_cell.angle_gamma   90.00
#
_symmetry.space_group_name_H-M   'P 1'
#
loop_
_entity.id
_entity.type
_entity.pdbx_description
1 polymer ?
#
loop_
_entity_poly.entity_id
_entity_poly.type
_entity_poly.pdbx_seq_one_letter_code
_entity_poly.pdbx_strand_id
1 'polypeptide(L)'
;MKREEAERRIKALLDFHAAVGEVLQETLTGKSIEGFGVSLGAPKPGRATEWTAAKAKADMLSMPAARAFDAAGVALDFKRAGTWHREPVNPALVWHQILEQDTWFPPSMLDQMTNRAIGRLQDLRDDPPAHARRGVFIPFPTFRSLSKAGKWAATIVTGLIVTVLGAGIAHWLGWV
;
A
#
# COMPACT_ATOMS: atom_id res chain seq x y z
N MET A 1 15.95 -16.16 -0.61
CA MET A 1 16.69 -14.94 -0.26
C MET A 1 17.83 -15.33 0.68
N LYS A 2 19.01 -14.70 0.63
CA LYS A 2 20.08 -15.02 1.59
C LYS A 2 19.72 -14.46 2.97
N ARG A 3 20.05 -15.18 4.04
CA ARG A 3 19.71 -14.79 5.42
C ARG A 3 20.17 -13.38 5.79
N GLU A 4 21.44 -13.07 5.47
CA GLU A 4 22.02 -11.74 5.69
C GLU A 4 21.28 -10.63 4.92
N GLU A 5 20.78 -10.94 3.73
CA GLU A 5 20.03 -9.98 2.93
C GLU A 5 18.65 -9.70 3.53
N ALA A 6 17.99 -10.73 4.06
CA ALA A 6 16.73 -10.60 4.78
C ALA A 6 16.91 -9.73 6.04
N GLU A 7 17.96 -10.00 6.82
CA GLU A 7 18.29 -9.25 8.03
C GLU A 7 18.60 -7.77 7.73
N ARG A 8 19.37 -7.49 6.66
CA ARG A 8 19.59 -6.10 6.20
C ARG A 8 18.29 -5.39 5.82
N ARG A 9 17.37 -6.08 5.14
CA ARG A 9 16.07 -5.51 4.72
C ARG A 9 15.14 -5.28 5.90
N ILE A 10 15.09 -6.21 6.86
CA ILE A 10 14.35 -6.05 8.11
C ILE A 10 14.90 -4.86 8.90
N LYS A 11 16.22 -4.74 9.03
CA LYS A 11 16.85 -3.60 9.68
C LYS A 11 16.48 -2.28 9.00
N ALA A 12 16.50 -2.22 7.67
CA ALA A 12 16.10 -1.02 6.93
C ALA A 12 14.65 -0.60 7.22
N LEU A 13 13.72 -1.56 7.31
CA LEU A 13 12.32 -1.30 7.67
C LEU A 13 12.19 -0.76 9.11
N LEU A 14 12.91 -1.36 10.06
CA LEU A 14 12.90 -0.93 11.46
C LEU A 14 13.50 0.47 11.64
N ASP A 15 14.65 0.73 11.01
CA ASP A 15 15.32 2.04 11.05
C ASP A 15 14.40 3.13 10.46
N PHE A 16 13.76 2.84 9.33
CA PHE A 16 12.80 3.76 8.70
C PHE A 16 11.57 4.00 9.58
N HIS A 17 10.97 2.95 10.13
CA HIS A 17 9.82 3.06 11.02
C HIS A 17 10.14 3.87 12.28
N ALA A 18 11.32 3.67 12.88
CA ALA A 18 11.78 4.47 14.00
C ALA A 18 11.94 5.96 13.62
N ALA A 19 12.51 6.26 12.45
CA ALA A 19 12.65 7.64 11.97
C ALA A 19 11.30 8.31 11.71
N VAL A 20 10.32 7.59 11.15
CA VAL A 20 8.96 8.12 11.00
C VAL A 20 8.28 8.31 12.36
N GLY A 21 8.53 7.41 13.33
CA GLY A 21 8.10 7.57 14.71
C GLY A 21 8.64 8.86 15.37
N GLU A 22 9.91 9.20 15.12
CA GLU A 22 10.52 10.47 15.56
C GLU A 22 9.80 11.68 14.94
N VAL A 23 9.47 11.63 13.63
CA VAL A 23 8.69 12.69 12.98
C VAL A 23 7.34 12.85 13.67
N LEU A 24 6.62 11.75 13.90
CA LEU A 24 5.32 11.76 14.56
C LEU A 24 5.38 12.31 15.99
N GLN A 25 6.47 12.02 16.73
CA GLN A 25 6.68 12.55 18.07
C GLN A 25 6.88 14.07 18.08
N GLU A 26 7.56 14.62 17.09
CA GLU A 26 7.80 16.06 16.96
C GLU A 26 6.67 16.82 16.25
N THR A 27 5.71 16.07 15.70
CA THR A 27 4.54 16.61 15.03
C THR A 27 3.43 16.94 16.03
N LEU A 28 2.68 18.00 15.77
CA LEU A 28 1.49 18.36 16.52
C LEU A 28 0.40 17.30 16.31
N THR A 29 0.23 16.40 17.26
CA THR A 29 -0.96 15.54 17.36
C THR A 29 -2.11 16.32 18.00
N GLY A 30 -2.58 17.37 17.33
CA GLY A 30 -3.89 17.94 17.61
C GLY A 30 -4.92 17.10 16.89
N LYS A 31 -5.96 16.62 17.59
CA LYS A 31 -7.21 16.28 16.89
C LYS A 31 -7.51 17.43 15.94
N SER A 32 -7.79 17.14 14.67
CA SER A 32 -8.39 18.08 13.74
C SER A 32 -9.34 18.97 14.52
N ILE A 33 -8.91 20.21 14.81
CA ILE A 33 -9.84 21.20 15.32
C ILE A 33 -10.58 21.59 14.05
N GLU A 34 -11.74 20.98 13.84
CA GLU A 34 -12.70 21.38 12.81
C GLU A 34 -12.84 22.91 12.91
N GLY A 35 -12.21 23.63 11.98
CA GLY A 35 -12.19 25.09 11.96
C GLY A 35 -10.83 25.78 11.95
N PHE A 36 -9.70 25.12 12.29
CA PHE A 36 -8.39 25.80 12.37
C PHE A 36 -7.31 25.34 11.36
N GLY A 37 -7.59 24.38 10.48
CA GLY A 37 -6.69 24.05 9.37
C GLY A 37 -5.29 23.58 9.78
N VAL A 38 -5.13 22.99 10.96
CA VAL A 38 -3.83 22.46 11.41
C VAL A 38 -3.68 21.06 10.84
N SER A 39 -2.90 20.94 9.77
CA SER A 39 -2.49 19.66 9.19
C SER A 39 -1.73 18.82 10.22
N LEU A 40 -1.99 17.51 10.20
CA LEU A 40 -1.20 16.49 10.90
C LEU A 40 0.29 16.46 10.49
N GLY A 41 0.76 17.40 9.66
CA GLY A 41 2.16 17.58 9.27
C GLY A 41 2.88 18.78 9.90
N ALA A 42 2.28 19.52 10.85
CA ALA A 42 2.94 20.68 11.45
C ALA A 42 3.84 20.31 12.65
N PRO A 43 5.04 20.91 12.80
CA PRO A 43 5.90 20.70 13.96
C PRO A 43 5.30 21.30 15.24
N LYS A 44 5.64 20.74 16.40
CA LYS A 44 5.36 21.34 17.71
C LYS A 44 6.00 22.73 17.85
N PRO A 45 5.36 23.68 18.56
CA PRO A 45 5.95 24.99 18.82
C PRO A 45 7.36 24.86 19.42
N GLY A 46 8.34 25.52 18.81
CA GLY A 46 9.73 25.48 19.24
C GLY A 46 10.52 24.23 18.86
N ARG A 47 9.95 23.28 18.09
CA ARG A 47 10.59 22.01 17.69
C ARG A 47 10.77 21.85 16.18
N ALA A 48 10.72 22.96 15.43
CA ALA A 48 10.79 22.95 13.97
C ALA A 48 12.10 22.34 13.44
N THR A 49 13.21 22.58 14.13
CA THR A 49 14.54 22.06 13.75
C THR A 49 14.60 20.54 13.94
N GLU A 50 14.13 20.05 15.08
CA GLU A 50 14.10 18.62 15.41
C GLU A 50 13.15 17.87 14.48
N TRP A 51 11.98 18.44 14.19
CA TRP A 51 11.05 17.89 13.21
C TRP A 51 11.65 17.80 11.81
N THR A 52 12.35 18.85 11.36
CA THR A 52 13.02 18.86 10.05
C THR A 52 14.14 17.83 9.98
N ALA A 53 14.92 17.68 11.06
CA ALA A 53 15.98 16.68 11.16
C ALA A 53 15.43 15.25 11.13
N ALA A 54 14.33 14.99 11.87
CA ALA A 54 13.64 13.71 11.84
C ALA A 54 13.09 13.40 10.44
N LYS A 55 12.52 14.41 9.76
CA LYS A 55 11.99 14.27 8.39
C LYS A 55 13.10 13.92 7.40
N ALA A 56 14.23 14.64 7.45
CA ALA A 56 15.39 14.35 6.61
C ALA A 56 15.96 12.94 6.85
N LYS A 57 15.98 12.48 8.11
CA LYS A 57 16.41 11.12 8.46
C LYS A 57 15.46 10.07 7.85
N ALA A 58 14.16 10.26 7.96
CA ALA A 58 13.17 9.38 7.33
C ALA A 58 13.29 9.38 5.79
N ASP A 59 13.54 10.54 5.18
CA ASP A 59 13.79 10.67 3.73
C ASP A 59 15.01 9.85 3.30
N MET A 60 16.11 9.94 4.03
CA MET A 60 17.33 9.16 3.73
C MET A 60 17.09 7.65 3.82
N LEU A 61 16.23 7.21 4.74
CA LEU A 61 15.92 5.80 4.98
C LEU A 61 14.78 5.25 4.11
N SER A 62 14.04 6.13 3.43
CA SER A 62 12.88 5.78 2.61
C SER A 62 13.22 4.81 1.48
N MET A 63 14.30 5.05 0.73
CA MET A 63 14.68 4.23 -0.41
C MET A 63 15.15 2.81 -0.04
N PRO A 64 16.01 2.61 0.97
CA PRO A 64 16.30 1.28 1.50
C PRO A 64 15.06 0.53 1.97
N ALA A 65 14.15 1.22 2.68
CA ALA A 65 12.89 0.65 3.13
C ALA A 65 11.96 0.29 1.97
N ALA A 66 11.87 1.13 0.93
CA ALA A 66 11.07 0.87 -0.25
C ALA A 66 11.48 -0.43 -0.93
N ARG A 67 12.78 -0.66 -1.11
CA ARG A 67 13.29 -1.93 -1.67
C ARG A 67 12.95 -3.13 -0.77
N ALA A 68 12.93 -2.94 0.54
CA ALA A 68 12.53 -3.98 1.49
C ALA A 68 11.02 -4.29 1.41
N PHE A 69 10.17 -3.28 1.23
CA PHE A 69 8.74 -3.44 0.96
C PHE A 69 8.49 -4.18 -0.37
N ASP A 70 9.17 -3.79 -1.45
CA ASP A 70 9.06 -4.45 -2.75
C ASP A 70 9.48 -5.93 -2.66
N ALA A 71 10.57 -6.20 -1.94
CA ALA A 71 11.04 -7.55 -1.67
C ALA A 71 10.06 -8.40 -0.86
N ALA A 72 9.36 -7.78 0.09
CA ALA A 72 8.30 -8.42 0.86
C ALA A 72 7.02 -8.61 0.03
N GLY A 73 6.86 -7.90 -1.09
CA GLY A 73 5.62 -7.86 -1.87
C GLY A 73 4.47 -7.18 -1.10
N VAL A 74 4.78 -6.22 -0.24
CA VAL A 74 3.80 -5.48 0.55
C VAL A 74 3.66 -4.07 -0.02
N ALA A 75 2.42 -3.73 -0.42
CA ALA A 75 2.07 -2.43 -0.97
C ALA A 75 0.73 -1.97 -0.39
N LEU A 76 0.49 -0.66 -0.43
CA LEU A 76 -0.79 -0.03 -0.13
C LEU A 76 -1.66 0.02 -1.38
N ASP A 77 -2.88 -0.47 -1.30
CA ASP A 77 -3.85 -0.29 -2.38
C ASP A 77 -4.43 1.12 -2.30
N PHE A 78 -3.94 1.99 -3.18
CA PHE A 78 -4.34 3.38 -3.23
C PHE A 78 -5.42 3.62 -4.28
N LYS A 79 -6.50 4.29 -3.88
CA LYS A 79 -7.51 4.80 -4.81
C LYS A 79 -7.38 6.32 -4.91
N ARG A 80 -6.89 6.80 -6.04
CA ARG A 80 -6.80 8.25 -6.30
C ARG A 80 -8.21 8.84 -6.47
N ALA A 81 -8.46 10.01 -5.86
CA ALA A 81 -9.72 10.72 -6.04
C ALA A 81 -10.04 10.97 -7.52
N GLY A 82 -11.31 10.83 -7.87
CA GLY A 82 -11.78 10.98 -9.26
C GLY A 82 -11.53 9.77 -10.16
N THR A 83 -10.92 8.68 -9.65
CA THR A 83 -10.69 7.45 -10.42
C THR A 83 -11.40 6.25 -9.79
N TRP A 84 -11.78 5.28 -10.62
CA TRP A 84 -12.33 3.99 -10.16
C TRP A 84 -11.25 2.93 -9.95
N HIS A 85 -10.01 3.22 -10.35
CA HIS A 85 -8.88 2.30 -10.30
C HIS A 85 -8.15 2.37 -8.97
N ARG A 86 -7.61 1.21 -8.54
CA ARG A 86 -6.69 1.10 -7.41
C ARG A 86 -5.31 0.78 -7.93
N GLU A 87 -4.31 1.42 -7.37
CA GLU A 87 -2.90 1.24 -7.73
C GLU A 87 -2.12 0.81 -6.48
N PRO A 88 -1.24 -0.21 -6.59
CA PRO A 88 -0.36 -0.58 -5.49
C PRO A 88 0.73 0.48 -5.35
N VAL A 89 0.88 1.04 -4.16
CA VAL A 89 1.84 2.09 -3.84
C VAL A 89 2.75 1.62 -2.73
N ASN A 90 4.05 1.87 -2.87
CA ASN A 90 5.01 1.54 -1.84
C ASN A 90 4.89 2.54 -0.67
N PRO A 91 4.58 2.08 0.56
CA PRO A 91 4.33 2.96 1.69
C PRO A 91 5.55 3.83 2.05
N ALA A 92 6.77 3.34 1.83
CA ALA A 92 7.98 4.11 2.09
C ALA A 92 8.23 5.22 1.06
N LEU A 93 7.59 5.19 -0.12
CA LEU A 93 7.72 6.26 -1.12
C LEU A 93 6.68 7.37 -0.96
N VAL A 94 5.58 7.09 -0.28
CA VAL A 94 4.49 8.04 -0.06
C VAL A 94 4.30 8.41 1.40
N TRP A 95 5.31 8.14 2.24
CA TRP A 95 5.20 8.32 3.68
C TRP A 95 4.89 9.76 4.08
N HIS A 96 5.45 10.75 3.40
CA HIS A 96 5.12 12.17 3.65
C HIS A 96 3.64 12.46 3.34
N GLN A 97 3.06 11.84 2.29
CA GLN A 97 1.64 12.02 1.97
C GLN A 97 0.73 11.38 3.02
N ILE A 98 1.16 10.25 3.60
CA ILE A 98 0.45 9.59 4.71
C ILE A 98 0.38 10.50 5.94
N LEU A 99 1.40 11.34 6.16
CA LEU A 99 1.48 12.21 7.34
C LEU A 99 0.91 13.63 7.12
N GLU A 100 1.06 14.20 5.93
CA GLU A 100 0.82 15.63 5.69
C GLU A 100 -0.55 15.96 5.08
N GLN A 101 -1.17 15.05 4.34
CA GLN A 101 -2.42 15.32 3.62
C GLN A 101 -3.61 14.60 4.29
N ASP A 102 -4.64 15.38 4.65
CA ASP A 102 -5.91 14.95 5.27
C ASP A 102 -6.29 13.51 4.89
N THR A 103 -6.19 12.64 5.90
CA THR A 103 -5.66 11.28 5.74
C THR A 103 -6.56 10.35 4.95
N TRP A 104 -6.19 10.08 3.70
CA TRP A 104 -6.63 8.88 2.98
C TRP A 104 -6.09 7.60 3.62
N PHE A 105 -5.04 7.71 4.46
CA PHE A 105 -4.45 6.62 5.22
C PHE A 105 -4.11 7.05 6.65
N PRO A 106 -4.55 6.32 7.68
CA PRO A 106 -4.15 6.64 9.05
C PRO A 106 -2.66 6.31 9.25
N PRO A 107 -1.91 7.06 10.08
CA PRO A 107 -0.50 6.77 10.36
C PRO A 107 -0.25 5.33 10.85
N SER A 108 -1.21 4.76 11.59
CA SER A 108 -1.16 3.36 12.05
C SER A 108 -1.11 2.32 10.91
N MET A 109 -1.49 2.70 9.70
CA MET A 109 -1.37 1.85 8.53
C MET A 109 0.09 1.63 8.13
N LEU A 110 0.96 2.62 8.32
CA LEU A 110 2.39 2.47 8.07
C LEU A 110 3.00 1.42 8.99
N ASP A 111 2.60 1.40 10.25
CA ASP A 111 3.04 0.41 11.25
C ASP A 111 2.56 -0.99 10.88
N GLN A 112 1.28 -1.12 10.52
CA GLN A 112 0.71 -2.39 10.06
C GLN A 112 1.43 -2.94 8.83
N MET A 113 1.70 -2.09 7.83
CA MET A 113 2.42 -2.50 6.64
C MET A 113 3.87 -2.88 6.94
N THR A 114 4.54 -2.13 7.82
CA THR A 114 5.91 -2.43 8.22
C THR A 114 5.99 -3.78 8.93
N ASN A 115 5.10 -4.03 9.90
CA ASN A 115 5.03 -5.32 10.60
C ASN A 115 4.73 -6.48 9.64
N ARG A 116 3.81 -6.29 8.68
CA ARG A 116 3.50 -7.27 7.64
C ARG A 116 4.72 -7.56 6.75
N ALA A 117 5.45 -6.53 6.35
CA ALA A 117 6.65 -6.68 5.53
C ALA A 117 7.77 -7.40 6.29
N ILE A 118 7.99 -7.07 7.57
CA ILE A 118 8.96 -7.75 8.44
C ILE A 118 8.60 -9.23 8.57
N GLY A 119 7.36 -9.56 8.91
CA GLY A 119 6.91 -10.95 9.01
C GLY A 119 7.11 -11.72 7.71
N ARG A 120 6.80 -11.09 6.57
CA ARG A 120 7.01 -11.71 5.26
C ARG A 120 8.48 -11.94 4.91
N LEU A 121 9.37 -11.02 5.29
CA LEU A 121 10.81 -11.18 5.12
C LEU A 121 11.39 -12.25 6.04
N GLN A 122 10.84 -12.42 7.25
CA GLN A 122 11.18 -13.50 8.17
C GLN A 122 10.76 -14.86 7.61
N ASP A 123 9.53 -14.98 7.08
CA ASP A 123 9.07 -16.21 6.41
C ASP A 123 10.01 -16.61 5.26
N LEU A 124 10.37 -15.65 4.40
CA LEU A 124 11.27 -15.87 3.26
C LEU A 124 12.73 -16.17 3.65
N ARG A 125 13.10 -15.84 4.89
CA ARG A 125 14.42 -16.13 5.47
C ARG A 125 14.47 -17.55 6.01
N ASP A 126 13.44 -17.93 6.76
CA ASP A 126 13.41 -19.17 7.53
C ASP A 126 12.94 -20.36 6.67
N ASP A 127 12.18 -20.09 5.60
CA ASP A 127 11.67 -21.11 4.67
C ASP A 127 11.93 -20.70 3.20
N PRO A 128 13.14 -20.93 2.64
CA PRO A 128 13.37 -20.75 1.21
C PRO A 128 12.44 -21.72 0.45
N PRO A 129 11.73 -21.26 -0.58
CA PRO A 129 10.45 -21.86 -0.98
C PRO A 129 10.63 -23.28 -1.54
N ALA A 130 10.40 -24.30 -0.71
CA ALA A 130 10.02 -25.63 -1.18
C ALA A 130 8.49 -25.74 -1.32
N HIS A 131 7.71 -25.08 -0.46
CA HIS A 131 6.23 -25.21 -0.44
C HIS A 131 5.48 -23.90 -0.12
N ALA A 132 5.77 -22.80 -0.83
CA ALA A 132 4.90 -21.61 -0.79
C ALA A 132 3.60 -21.81 -1.59
N ARG A 133 2.76 -22.77 -1.17
CA ARG A 133 1.33 -22.80 -1.49
C ARG A 133 0.59 -22.05 -0.38
N ARG A 134 -0.21 -21.05 -0.79
CA ARG A 134 -1.25 -20.32 -0.04
C ARG A 134 -0.77 -19.19 0.89
N GLY A 135 -0.26 -18.13 0.28
CA GLY A 135 -0.72 -16.78 0.60
C GLY A 135 -1.62 -16.31 -0.54
N VAL A 136 -2.84 -15.87 -0.25
CA VAL A 136 -3.83 -15.44 -1.26
C VAL A 136 -3.30 -14.21 -2.00
N PHE A 137 -2.63 -14.46 -3.12
CA PHE A 137 -2.57 -13.54 -4.23
C PHE A 137 -3.93 -13.64 -4.92
N ILE A 138 -4.67 -12.54 -5.03
CA ILE A 138 -5.73 -12.43 -6.03
C ILE A 138 -5.02 -11.88 -7.28
N PRO A 139 -4.49 -12.74 -8.18
CA PRO A 139 -4.01 -12.24 -9.45
C PRO A 139 -5.20 -11.64 -10.18
N PHE A 140 -5.12 -10.35 -10.51
CA PHE A 140 -5.85 -9.85 -11.66
C PHE A 140 -5.48 -10.74 -12.86
N PRO A 141 -6.45 -11.33 -13.58
CA PRO A 141 -6.16 -12.19 -14.71
C PRO A 141 -5.51 -11.35 -15.82
N THR A 142 -4.19 -11.47 -15.94
CA THR A 142 -3.46 -11.01 -17.11
C THR A 142 -3.81 -11.94 -18.26
N PHE A 143 -4.70 -11.48 -19.15
CA PHE A 143 -5.13 -12.17 -20.37
C PHE A 143 -3.99 -12.27 -21.41
N ARG A 144 -2.94 -13.04 -21.12
CA ARG A 144 -1.89 -13.30 -22.13
C ARG A 144 -1.57 -14.76 -22.44
N SER A 145 -2.25 -15.73 -21.85
CA SER A 145 -2.17 -17.11 -22.36
C SER A 145 -3.42 -17.94 -22.08
N LEU A 146 -4.54 -17.58 -22.71
CA LEU A 146 -5.64 -18.53 -22.89
C LEU A 146 -5.41 -19.27 -24.20
N SER A 147 -5.19 -20.59 -24.10
CA SER A 147 -5.24 -21.52 -25.23
C SER A 147 -6.55 -21.32 -26.01
N LYS A 148 -6.57 -21.70 -27.29
CA LYS A 148 -7.74 -21.48 -28.17
C LYS A 148 -9.06 -21.95 -27.55
N ALA A 149 -9.06 -22.97 -26.69
CA ALA A 149 -10.24 -23.45 -25.95
C ALA A 149 -10.76 -22.47 -24.89
N GLY A 150 -9.89 -21.73 -24.20
CA GLY A 150 -10.29 -20.78 -23.16
C GLY A 150 -10.87 -19.45 -23.69
N LYS A 151 -10.52 -19.09 -24.93
CA LYS A 151 -11.10 -17.91 -25.60
C LYS A 151 -12.59 -18.09 -25.86
N TRP A 152 -13.03 -19.29 -26.26
CA TRP A 152 -14.45 -19.58 -26.50
C TRP A 152 -15.28 -19.52 -25.22
N ALA A 153 -14.76 -20.05 -24.10
CA ALA A 153 -15.44 -19.97 -22.81
C ALA A 153 -15.62 -18.52 -22.31
N ALA A 154 -14.60 -17.68 -22.46
CA ALA A 154 -14.67 -16.27 -22.08
C ALA A 154 -15.68 -15.47 -22.93
N THR A 155 -15.77 -15.75 -24.22
CA THR A 155 -16.75 -15.10 -25.11
C THR A 155 -18.18 -15.50 -24.76
N ILE A 156 -18.43 -16.77 -24.42
CA ILE A 156 -19.76 -17.23 -24.00
C ILE A 156 -20.17 -16.55 -22.69
N VAL A 157 -19.28 -16.49 -21.71
CA VAL A 157 -19.58 -15.86 -20.41
C VAL A 157 -19.81 -14.36 -20.55
N THR A 158 -19.01 -13.68 -21.38
CA THR A 158 -19.16 -12.23 -21.60
C THR A 158 -20.45 -11.94 -22.38
N GLY A 159 -20.78 -12.75 -23.39
CA GLY A 159 -22.04 -12.65 -24.12
C GLY A 159 -23.25 -12.85 -23.21
N LEU A 160 -23.21 -13.82 -22.30
CA LEU A 160 -24.32 -14.10 -21.39
C LEU A 160 -24.52 -12.95 -20.39
N ILE A 161 -23.44 -12.37 -19.87
CA ILE A 161 -23.49 -11.23 -18.96
C ILE A 161 -24.05 -9.98 -19.66
N VAL A 162 -23.64 -9.70 -20.90
CA VAL A 162 -24.15 -8.56 -21.68
C VAL A 162 -25.63 -8.74 -22.01
N THR A 163 -26.09 -9.94 -22.34
CA THR A 163 -27.51 -10.19 -22.63
C THR A 163 -28.38 -10.06 -21.38
N VAL A 164 -27.92 -10.56 -20.22
CA VAL A 164 -28.67 -10.44 -18.96
C VAL A 164 -28.72 -8.99 -18.46
N LEU A 165 -27.60 -8.25 -18.55
CA LEU A 165 -27.58 -6.83 -18.21
C LEU A 165 -28.38 -5.99 -19.20
N GLY A 166 -28.28 -6.27 -20.50
CA GLY A 166 -29.04 -5.57 -21.54
C GLY A 166 -30.55 -5.77 -21.40
N ALA A 167 -31.00 -7.01 -21.17
CA ALA A 167 -32.40 -7.32 -20.93
C ALA A 167 -32.91 -6.73 -19.61
N GLY A 168 -32.10 -6.76 -18.55
CA GLY A 168 -32.44 -6.15 -17.26
C GLY A 168 -32.58 -4.63 -17.33
N ILE A 169 -31.67 -3.96 -18.06
CA ILE A 169 -31.71 -2.51 -18.27
C ILE A 169 -32.89 -2.13 -19.18
N ALA A 170 -33.16 -2.89 -20.24
CA ALA A 170 -34.30 -2.64 -21.12
C ALA A 170 -35.64 -2.80 -20.38
N HIS A 171 -35.75 -3.79 -19.49
CA HIS A 171 -36.93 -3.97 -18.64
C HIS A 171 -37.09 -2.82 -17.63
N TRP A 172 -35.99 -2.36 -17.02
CA TRP A 172 -36.02 -1.28 -16.04
C TRP A 172 -36.31 0.10 -16.65
N LEU A 173 -35.89 0.32 -17.90
CA LEU A 173 -36.21 1.51 -18.69
C LEU A 173 -37.58 1.44 -19.38
N GLY A 174 -38.33 0.34 -19.21
CA GLY A 174 -39.69 0.19 -19.73
C GLY A 174 -39.77 0.10 -21.26
N TRP A 175 -38.70 -0.39 -21.91
CA TRP A 175 -38.64 -0.55 -23.37
C TRP A 175 -39.16 -1.91 -23.87
N VAL A 176 -39.65 -2.77 -22.97
CA VAL A 176 -40.33 -4.05 -23.25
C VAL A 176 -41.69 -4.05 -22.58
#